data_AF-A0A9W7ZEG0-F1
#
_entry.id   AF-A0A9W7ZEG0-F1
#
_cell.length_a   1.000
_cell.length_b   1.000
_cell.length_c   1.000
_cell.angle_alpha   90.00
_cell.angle_beta   90.00
_cell.angle_gamma   90.00
#
_symmetry.space_group_name_H-M   'P 1'
#
loop_
_entity.id
_entity.type
_entity.pdbx_description
1 polymer ?
#
loop_
_entity_poly.entity_id
_entity_poly.type
_entity_poly.pdbx_seq_one_letter_code
_entity_poly.pdbx_strand_id
1 'polypeptide(L)'
;MKFPLSIAILAFGLLAWALTPEEMNAVEQFLSSTEQVGSENGPTNEEIAHDLAASLGLHNSARLLYKYSPDAHTAYNEMYDTLLFIYTGSFTTQAQKKALKPVIQYFEHTLLH
;
A
#
# COMPACT_ATOMS: atom_id res chain seq x y z
N MET A 1 39.15 -38.35 9.23
CA MET A 1 38.61 -37.32 8.30
C MET A 1 37.61 -36.48 9.09
N LYS A 2 37.88 -35.20 9.28
CA LYS A 2 37.01 -34.27 10.02
C LYS A 2 36.22 -33.48 8.99
N PHE A 3 34.91 -33.69 8.95
CA PHE A 3 33.99 -32.94 8.08
C PHE A 3 34.01 -31.46 8.49
N PRO A 4 34.15 -30.50 7.55
CA PRO A 4 33.99 -29.10 7.89
C PRO A 4 32.53 -28.80 8.19
N LEU A 5 32.33 -28.50 9.46
CA LEU A 5 31.32 -27.64 10.07
C LEU A 5 30.45 -26.87 9.06
N SER A 6 29.17 -27.24 9.06
CA SER A 6 28.05 -26.55 8.44
C SER A 6 28.10 -25.04 8.66
N ILE A 7 28.34 -24.29 7.59
CA ILE A 7 28.03 -22.86 7.53
C ILE A 7 26.69 -22.74 6.80
N ALA A 8 25.62 -23.04 7.54
CA ALA A 8 24.31 -22.47 7.26
C ALA A 8 24.36 -21.01 7.75
N ILE A 9 24.89 -20.11 6.92
CA ILE A 9 24.73 -18.67 7.18
C ILE A 9 23.28 -18.33 6.88
N LEU A 10 22.55 -18.09 7.97
CA LEU A 10 21.33 -17.31 8.07
C LEU A 10 21.28 -16.20 7.02
N ALA A 11 20.52 -16.42 5.95
CA ALA A 11 19.88 -15.36 5.16
C ALA A 11 18.47 -15.10 5.73
N PHE A 12 18.39 -14.85 7.04
CA PHE A 12 17.17 -14.42 7.74
C PHE A 12 17.47 -13.08 8.39
N GLY A 13 17.56 -12.03 7.58
CA GLY A 13 17.95 -10.71 8.06
C GLY A 13 18.00 -9.71 6.93
N LEU A 14 16.84 -9.48 6.31
CA LEU A 14 16.42 -8.34 5.48
C LEU A 14 15.23 -8.83 4.65
N LEU A 15 14.07 -9.07 5.28
CA LEU A 15 12.82 -9.06 4.51
C LEU A 15 12.62 -7.61 4.08
N ALA A 16 13.22 -7.27 2.94
CA ALA A 16 12.96 -6.03 2.25
C ALA A 16 11.44 -5.92 2.06
N TRP A 17 10.81 -4.93 2.69
CA TRP A 17 9.40 -4.60 2.51
C TRP A 17 9.16 -3.94 1.13
N ALA A 18 9.69 -4.55 0.07
CA ALA A 18 9.33 -4.16 -1.29
C ALA A 18 7.95 -4.74 -1.61
N LEU A 19 7.10 -3.96 -2.28
CA LEU A 19 5.78 -4.43 -2.71
C LEU A 19 5.93 -5.66 -3.61
N THR A 20 5.18 -6.70 -3.30
CA THR A 20 4.99 -7.86 -4.17
C THR A 20 4.34 -7.44 -5.49
N PRO A 21 4.43 -8.27 -6.55
CA PRO A 21 3.72 -7.98 -7.80
C PRO A 21 2.21 -7.81 -7.64
N GLU A 22 1.58 -8.54 -6.71
CA GLU A 22 0.15 -8.48 -6.42
C GLU A 22 -0.22 -7.16 -5.75
N GLU A 23 0.55 -6.73 -4.75
CA GLU A 23 0.39 -5.43 -4.11
C GLU A 23 0.65 -4.27 -5.10
N MET A 24 1.60 -4.44 -6.01
CA MET A 24 1.83 -3.47 -7.09
C MET A 24 0.65 -3.37 -8.05
N ASN A 25 0.04 -4.49 -8.42
CA ASN A 25 -1.18 -4.49 -9.22
C ASN A 25 -2.33 -3.77 -8.49
N ALA A 26 -2.43 -3.92 -7.16
CA ALA A 26 -3.42 -3.18 -6.37
C ALA A 26 -3.17 -1.66 -6.36
N VAL A 27 -1.90 -1.23 -6.29
CA VAL A 27 -1.52 0.20 -6.43
C VAL A 27 -1.95 0.76 -7.79
N GLU A 28 -1.77 0.00 -8.87
CA GLU A 28 -2.19 0.42 -10.22
C GLU A 28 -3.72 0.42 -10.38
N GLN A 29 -4.41 -0.60 -9.85
CA GLN A 29 -5.87 -0.68 -9.84
C GLN A 29 -6.50 0.46 -9.03
N PHE A 30 -5.89 0.84 -7.91
CA PHE A 30 -6.33 2.00 -7.13
C PHE A 30 -6.36 3.25 -8.01
N LEU A 31 -5.25 3.56 -8.71
CA LEU A 31 -5.18 4.73 -9.59
C LEU A 31 -6.25 4.69 -10.69
N SER A 32 -6.44 3.55 -11.35
CA SER A 32 -7.50 3.41 -12.34
C SER A 32 -8.90 3.63 -11.76
N SER A 33 -9.12 3.22 -10.50
CA SER A 33 -10.40 3.37 -9.83
C SER A 33 -10.66 4.81 -9.39
N THR A 34 -9.62 5.60 -9.08
CA THR A 34 -9.76 7.02 -8.74
C THR A 34 -10.42 7.84 -9.86
N GLU A 35 -10.22 7.45 -11.13
CA GLU A 35 -10.82 8.12 -12.30
C GLU A 35 -12.34 7.97 -12.35
N GLN A 36 -12.89 6.97 -11.68
CA GLN A 36 -14.33 6.70 -11.64
C GLN A 36 -15.02 7.25 -10.40
N VAL A 37 -14.26 7.77 -9.42
CA VAL A 37 -14.83 8.37 -8.21
C VAL A 37 -15.72 9.56 -8.58
N GLY A 38 -16.93 9.59 -8.01
CA GLY A 38 -17.91 10.65 -8.27
C GLY A 38 -18.78 10.44 -9.52
N SER A 39 -18.55 9.36 -10.28
CA SER A 39 -19.49 8.94 -11.33
C SER A 39 -20.74 8.26 -10.74
N GLU A 40 -21.85 8.24 -11.49
CA GLU A 40 -23.18 7.77 -11.02
C GLU A 40 -23.15 6.36 -10.41
N ASN A 41 -22.29 5.47 -10.92
CA ASN A 41 -22.10 4.11 -10.42
C ASN A 41 -20.64 3.82 -10.05
N GLY A 42 -19.85 4.89 -9.84
CA GLY A 42 -18.45 4.77 -9.48
C GLY A 42 -18.24 4.38 -8.03
N PRO A 43 -17.05 3.87 -7.69
CA PRO A 43 -16.70 3.62 -6.31
C PRO A 43 -16.51 4.93 -5.55
N THR A 44 -16.68 4.87 -4.24
CA THR A 44 -16.30 5.94 -3.30
C THR A 44 -14.82 5.87 -2.96
N ASN A 45 -14.30 6.95 -2.38
CA ASN A 45 -12.92 7.01 -1.89
C ASN A 45 -12.64 5.94 -0.83
N GLU A 46 -13.60 5.68 0.05
CA GLU A 46 -13.52 4.67 1.09
C GLU A 46 -13.45 3.27 0.48
N GLU A 47 -14.23 2.98 -0.57
CA GLU A 47 -14.24 1.67 -1.24
C GLU A 47 -12.90 1.40 -1.96
N ILE A 48 -12.38 2.35 -2.73
CA ILE A 48 -11.10 2.13 -3.42
C ILE A 48 -9.92 2.05 -2.43
N ALA A 49 -9.96 2.81 -1.33
CA ALA A 49 -8.94 2.75 -0.30
C ALA A 49 -9.05 1.46 0.53
N HIS A 50 -10.26 0.97 0.79
CA HIS A 50 -10.48 -0.33 1.40
C HIS A 50 -9.77 -1.44 0.60
N ASP A 51 -9.99 -1.48 -0.72
CA ASP A 51 -9.44 -2.52 -1.58
C ASP A 51 -7.91 -2.47 -1.64
N LEU A 52 -7.34 -1.26 -1.67
CA LEU A 52 -5.91 -1.06 -1.55
C LEU A 52 -5.40 -1.52 -0.17
N ALA A 53 -6.04 -1.12 0.93
CA ALA A 53 -5.65 -1.50 2.29
C ALA A 53 -5.68 -3.02 2.49
N ALA A 54 -6.73 -3.67 2.01
CA ALA A 54 -6.87 -5.13 2.07
C ALA A 54 -5.75 -5.82 1.30
N SER A 55 -5.41 -5.33 0.11
CA SER A 55 -4.35 -5.89 -0.74
C SER A 55 -2.95 -5.70 -0.13
N LEU A 56 -2.72 -4.60 0.58
CA LEU A 56 -1.47 -4.32 1.30
C LEU A 56 -1.39 -4.99 2.68
N GLY A 57 -2.38 -5.81 3.05
CA GLY A 57 -2.44 -6.46 4.37
C GLY A 57 -2.71 -5.50 5.54
N LEU A 58 -3.16 -4.28 5.27
CA LEU A 58 -3.51 -3.27 6.27
C LEU A 58 -4.92 -3.50 6.83
N HIS A 59 -5.12 -4.66 7.46
CA HIS A 59 -6.44 -5.12 7.91
C HIS A 59 -7.16 -4.16 8.85
N ASN A 60 -6.42 -3.45 9.71
CA ASN A 60 -7.02 -2.46 10.62
C ASN A 60 -7.60 -1.28 9.85
N SER A 61 -6.83 -0.70 8.93
CA SER A 61 -7.27 0.41 8.10
C SER A 61 -8.40 -0.02 7.16
N ALA A 62 -8.30 -1.21 6.55
CA ALA A 62 -9.37 -1.79 5.73
C ALA A 62 -10.69 -1.92 6.52
N ARG A 63 -10.65 -2.44 7.75
CA ARG A 63 -11.85 -2.57 8.60
C ARG A 63 -12.55 -1.24 8.87
N LEU A 64 -11.80 -0.13 8.89
CA LEU A 64 -12.32 1.21 9.12
C LEU A 64 -12.84 1.87 7.83
N LEU A 65 -12.64 1.24 6.67
CA LEU A 65 -13.00 1.78 5.36
C LEU A 65 -14.20 1.04 4.80
N TYR A 66 -15.35 1.69 4.86
CA TYR A 66 -16.58 1.32 4.18
C TYR A 66 -17.26 2.60 3.69
N LYS A 67 -18.23 2.45 2.79
CA LYS A 67 -18.93 3.60 2.21
C LYS A 67 -19.52 4.52 3.29
N TYR A 68 -19.12 5.79 3.27
CA TYR A 68 -19.49 6.82 4.27
C TYR A 68 -19.00 6.53 5.69
N SER A 69 -17.84 5.88 5.85
CA SER A 69 -17.27 5.59 7.16
C SER A 69 -16.93 6.88 7.94
N PRO A 70 -17.35 7.01 9.21
CA PRO A 70 -16.97 8.14 10.06
C PRO A 70 -15.49 8.08 10.47
N ASP A 71 -14.86 6.92 10.37
CA ASP A 71 -13.48 6.66 10.78
C ASP A 71 -12.51 6.63 9.58
N ALA A 72 -12.99 6.94 8.37
CA ALA A 72 -12.21 6.89 7.13
C ALA A 72 -10.90 7.70 7.22
N HIS A 73 -10.98 8.90 7.81
CA HIS A 73 -9.82 9.79 7.93
C HIS A 73 -8.68 9.15 8.76
N THR A 74 -9.00 8.40 9.81
CA THR A 74 -7.98 7.67 10.60
C THR A 74 -7.29 6.62 9.74
N ALA A 75 -8.07 5.83 9.00
CA ALA A 75 -7.54 4.82 8.10
C ALA A 75 -6.67 5.43 6.98
N TYR A 76 -7.09 6.56 6.41
CA TYR A 76 -6.31 7.27 5.39
C TYR A 76 -4.94 7.71 5.90
N ASN A 77 -4.84 8.19 7.14
CA ASN A 77 -3.55 8.57 7.73
C ASN A 77 -2.62 7.35 7.87
N GLU A 78 -3.11 6.24 8.43
CA GLU A 78 -2.31 5.01 8.59
C GLU A 78 -1.82 4.45 7.24
N MET A 79 -2.69 4.46 6.24
CA MET A 79 -2.34 4.07 4.88
C MET A 79 -1.30 5.01 4.28
N TYR A 80 -1.48 6.33 4.41
CA TYR A 80 -0.54 7.32 3.90
C TYR A 80 0.85 7.14 4.50
N ASP A 81 0.95 6.99 5.82
CA ASP A 81 2.23 6.77 6.51
C ASP A 81 2.92 5.49 6.02
N THR A 82 2.15 4.42 5.83
CA THR A 82 2.67 3.15 5.29
C THR A 82 3.18 3.31 3.86
N LEU A 83 2.39 3.92 2.98
CA LEU A 83 2.76 4.14 1.58
C LEU A 83 4.00 5.04 1.47
N LEU A 84 4.08 6.08 2.30
CA LEU A 84 5.22 6.99 2.36
C LEU A 84 6.48 6.28 2.87
N PHE A 85 6.36 5.43 3.89
CA PHE A 85 7.46 4.59 4.38
C PHE A 85 7.99 3.68 3.26
N ILE A 86 7.10 3.00 2.53
CA ILE A 86 7.49 2.14 1.41
C ILE A 86 8.15 2.98 0.31
N TYR A 87 7.58 4.12 -0.08
CA TYR A 87 8.13 4.98 -1.13
C TYR A 87 9.54 5.52 -0.80
N THR A 88 9.76 5.94 0.44
CA THR A 88 11.04 6.50 0.90
C THR A 88 12.07 5.42 1.22
N GLY A 89 11.64 4.17 1.43
CA GLY A 89 12.49 3.03 1.72
C GLY A 89 13.62 2.83 0.70
N SER A 90 14.80 2.43 1.20
CA SER A 90 15.96 2.06 0.38
C SER A 90 15.78 0.73 -0.35
N PHE A 91 14.79 -0.06 0.07
CA PHE A 91 14.41 -1.35 -0.50
C PHE A 91 13.47 -1.24 -1.71
N THR A 92 12.89 -0.06 -1.95
CA THR A 92 11.87 0.14 -2.98
C THR A 92 12.52 0.50 -4.31
N THR A 93 12.18 -0.25 -5.35
CA THR A 93 12.70 -0.04 -6.70
C THR A 93 12.21 1.27 -7.32
N GLN A 94 12.93 1.81 -8.30
CA GLN A 94 12.51 3.04 -8.98
C GLN A 94 11.14 2.90 -9.67
N ALA A 95 10.82 1.72 -10.20
CA ALA A 95 9.52 1.44 -10.81
C ALA A 95 8.39 1.53 -9.77
N GLN A 96 8.56 0.89 -8.62
CA GLN A 96 7.60 0.99 -7.51
C GLN A 96 7.46 2.43 -7.01
N LYS A 97 8.56 3.18 -6.87
CA LYS A 97 8.50 4.61 -6.50
C LYS A 97 7.70 5.44 -7.50
N LYS A 98 7.84 5.16 -8.80
CA LYS A 98 7.09 5.86 -9.86
C LYS A 98 5.59 5.60 -9.75
N ALA A 99 5.18 4.37 -9.43
CA ALA A 99 3.78 3.98 -9.27
C ALA A 99 3.18 4.45 -7.93
N LEU A 100 3.95 4.42 -6.83
CA LEU A 100 3.50 4.87 -5.51
C LEU A 100 3.34 6.39 -5.41
N LYS A 101 4.18 7.17 -6.09
CA LYS A 101 4.14 8.64 -6.03
C LYS A 101 2.74 9.21 -6.29
N PRO A 102 2.03 8.87 -7.38
CA PRO A 102 0.68 9.39 -7.62
C PRO A 102 -0.34 8.94 -6.58
N VAL A 103 -0.21 7.73 -6.01
CA VAL A 103 -1.09 7.27 -4.92
C VAL A 103 -0.87 8.13 -3.68
N ILE A 104 0.38 8.36 -3.27
CA ILE A 104 0.72 9.22 -2.13
C ILE A 104 0.15 10.63 -2.33
N GLN A 105 0.30 11.19 -3.53
CA GLN A 105 -0.24 12.51 -3.87
C GLN A 105 -1.78 12.53 -3.81
N TYR A 106 -2.45 11.45 -4.20
CA TYR A 106 -3.90 11.34 -4.10
C TYR A 106 -4.35 11.34 -2.63
N PHE A 107 -3.67 10.61 -1.75
CA PHE A 107 -3.95 10.64 -0.32
C PHE A 107 -3.75 12.05 0.26
N GLU A 108 -2.61 12.67 -0.03
CA GLU A 108 -2.23 13.99 0.49
C GLU A 108 -3.19 15.11 0.04
N HIS A 109 -3.64 15.09 -1.21
CA HIS A 109 -4.41 16.20 -1.79
C HIS A 109 -5.92 15.97 -1.84
N THR A 110 -6.38 14.72 -1.76
CA THR A 110 -7.80 14.38 -1.92
C THR A 110 -8.40 13.76 -0.66
N LEU A 111 -7.68 12.88 0.04
CA LEU A 111 -8.26 12.07 1.13
C LEU A 111 -8.01 12.65 2.52
N LEU A 112 -6.90 13.36 2.69
CA LEU A 112 -6.47 13.94 3.98
C LEU A 112 -6.72 15.45 4.09
N HIS A 113 -7.41 16.04 3.12
CA HIS A 113 -7.50 17.48 2.93
C HIS A 113 -8.92 18.05 3.08
#